data_AF-A0A917M676-F1
#
_entry.id   AF-A0A917M676-F1
#
_cell.length_a   1.000
_cell.length_b   1.000
_cell.length_c   1.000
_cell.angle_alpha   90.00
_cell.angle_beta   90.00
_cell.angle_gamma   90.00
#
_symmetry.space_group_name_H-M   'P 1'
#
loop_
_entity.id
_entity.type
_entity.pdbx_description
1 polymer ?
#
loop_
_entity_poly.entity_id
_entity_poly.type
_entity_poly.pdbx_seq_one_letter_code
_entity_poly.pdbx_strand_id
1 'polypeptide(L)'
;MLFQNRQTQYYTYTWNKEWITEYESPWSILKKFQYANCLSTNNIYDILGRKNGKIYRDLYTLSGFDDHLLEKALQFPLKKENNAFLIDILEPLMDSKELEQGYLRLYFMRDFFTFCPVCISNTYHSLLHQFIFIHKCPFHPVPLKDTCPNCNQKIPYELDDQYFKSPFTCICGFKFAQLDRRITTFKTPVIKDSNVHRWLNLCMNSTNHRLDHLFFLEALRKDPRYMDQDFTYELADLFSVINKKGNIISTKSNIEQIKSKGQITKNLTKKGLKCQLLNNQELSVVNLKDESVKICNQLFNSIARQLRKTVLRKHIGCIKHFTRYHDDITKKELCPFAVAYVVWRMRLQHYRGMGEVDNFAKPPLSKLHITSYGYPVNHGYELISDFLNQLKLAEKYGTHAIYHWKMNRFVGEHILSDFKRCLVAAEGFIDGKDFNWNYIDSFKHLTRAIIEPPTGPNKKYYLYVNSINTIEEFTKRLNCPNDRVKKRMGPKEKYKYITELEKIFNNS
;
A
#
# COMPACT_ATOMS: atom_id res chain seq x y z
N MET A 1 -24.81 19.57 31.68
CA MET A 1 -24.94 19.63 33.16
C MET A 1 -24.93 18.20 33.66
N LEU A 2 -23.93 17.82 34.44
CA LEU A 2 -23.92 16.50 35.12
C LEU A 2 -24.82 16.63 36.34
N PHE A 3 -25.98 15.97 36.33
CA PHE A 3 -26.83 15.90 37.52
C PHE A 3 -26.28 14.82 38.44
N GLN A 4 -25.59 15.24 39.52
CA GLN A 4 -25.37 14.37 40.67
C GLN A 4 -26.72 14.14 41.34
N ASN A 5 -27.23 12.91 41.24
CA ASN A 5 -28.41 12.53 42.00
C ASN A 5 -28.02 12.49 43.48
N ARG A 6 -28.55 13.40 44.32
CA ARG A 6 -28.11 13.56 45.72
C ARG A 6 -28.35 12.33 46.61
N GLN A 7 -29.03 11.31 46.11
CA GLN A 7 -29.35 10.08 46.84
C GLN A 7 -28.62 8.84 46.32
N THR A 8 -27.95 8.91 45.18
CA THR A 8 -27.14 7.79 44.67
C THR A 8 -25.91 8.32 43.93
N GLN A 9 -24.75 7.72 44.15
CA GLN A 9 -23.47 8.10 43.53
C GLN A 9 -23.40 7.74 42.03
N TYR A 10 -24.52 7.87 41.31
CA TYR A 10 -24.67 7.54 39.90
C TYR A 10 -24.83 8.81 39.06
N TYR A 11 -23.94 8.96 38.09
CA TYR A 11 -24.09 9.94 37.02
C TYR A 11 -25.25 9.53 36.11
N THR A 12 -26.16 10.45 35.82
CA THR A 12 -27.19 10.29 34.80
C THR A 12 -26.76 11.07 33.55
N TYR A 13 -26.71 10.38 32.41
CA TYR A 13 -26.35 10.96 31.11
C TYR A 13 -27.59 11.15 30.25
N THR A 14 -27.59 12.22 29.44
CA THR A 14 -28.57 12.40 28.38
C THR A 14 -28.15 11.54 27.19
N TRP A 15 -28.79 10.38 27.05
CA TRP A 15 -28.52 9.44 25.97
C TRP A 15 -29.72 8.56 25.67
N ASN A 16 -29.90 8.19 24.40
CA ASN A 16 -30.82 7.15 23.96
C ASN A 16 -30.07 6.19 23.04
N LYS A 17 -30.10 4.88 23.36
CA LYS A 17 -29.47 3.83 22.55
C LYS A 17 -30.00 3.77 21.11
N GLU A 18 -31.23 4.22 20.88
CA GLU A 18 -31.86 4.27 19.54
C GLU A 18 -31.20 5.32 18.62
N TRP A 19 -30.33 6.19 19.14
CA TRP A 19 -29.55 7.12 18.33
C TRP A 19 -28.38 6.45 17.59
N ILE A 20 -28.09 5.19 17.94
CA ILE A 20 -27.07 4.37 17.28
C ILE A 20 -27.73 3.67 16.09
N THR A 21 -27.13 3.82 14.92
CA THR A 21 -27.62 3.24 13.67
C THR A 21 -26.68 2.17 13.14
N GLU A 22 -27.15 1.38 12.18
CA GLU A 22 -26.35 0.32 11.56
C GLU A 22 -25.07 0.88 10.91
N TYR A 23 -23.98 0.12 11.03
CA TYR A 23 -22.64 0.48 10.56
C TYR A 23 -22.08 1.79 11.16
N GLU A 24 -22.71 2.38 12.16
CA GLU A 24 -22.23 3.63 12.76
C GLU A 24 -20.91 3.43 13.48
N SER A 25 -19.96 4.33 13.25
CA SER A 25 -18.62 4.19 13.84
C SER A 25 -18.59 4.65 15.30
N PRO A 26 -17.68 4.08 16.12
CA PRO A 26 -17.50 4.53 17.50
C PRO A 26 -17.21 6.03 17.63
N TRP A 27 -16.49 6.62 16.66
CA TRP A 27 -16.26 8.06 16.60
C TRP A 27 -17.57 8.85 16.58
N SER A 28 -18.51 8.48 15.70
CA SER A 28 -19.81 9.17 15.54
C SER A 28 -20.62 9.10 16.82
N ILE A 29 -20.72 7.89 17.40
CA ILE A 29 -21.48 7.61 18.61
C ILE A 29 -20.93 8.44 19.78
N LEU A 30 -19.60 8.43 19.97
CA LEU A 30 -18.97 9.18 21.05
C LEU A 30 -19.06 10.71 20.83
N LYS A 31 -19.00 11.21 19.59
CA LYS A 31 -19.23 12.63 19.29
C LYS A 31 -20.68 13.05 19.57
N LYS A 32 -21.68 12.22 19.25
CA LYS A 32 -23.08 12.46 19.65
C LYS A 32 -23.23 12.50 21.16
N PHE A 33 -22.59 11.55 21.87
CA PHE A 33 -22.63 11.49 23.33
C PHE A 33 -22.00 12.73 23.98
N GLN A 34 -20.85 13.19 23.44
CA GLN A 34 -20.22 14.45 23.83
C GLN A 34 -21.16 15.64 23.66
N TYR A 35 -21.83 15.72 22.50
CA TYR A 35 -22.75 16.81 22.22
C TYR A 35 -23.95 16.82 23.17
N ALA A 36 -24.60 15.67 23.35
CA ALA A 36 -25.80 15.54 24.19
C ALA A 36 -25.54 15.90 25.66
N ASN A 37 -24.30 15.71 26.14
CA ASN A 37 -23.93 15.92 27.53
C ASN A 37 -23.05 17.17 27.76
N CYS A 38 -22.74 17.93 26.70
CA CYS A 38 -21.80 19.06 26.72
C CYS A 38 -20.43 18.69 27.30
N LEU A 39 -19.87 17.54 26.87
CA LEU A 39 -18.61 17.02 27.38
C LEU A 39 -17.45 17.32 26.42
N SER A 40 -16.28 17.65 26.99
CA SER A 40 -15.01 17.65 26.24
C SER A 40 -14.50 16.22 26.03
N THR A 41 -13.47 16.03 25.21
CA THR A 41 -12.82 14.73 25.05
C THR A 41 -12.11 14.28 26.31
N ASN A 42 -11.53 15.21 27.06
CA ASN A 42 -10.96 14.91 28.37
C ASN A 42 -12.00 14.33 29.33
N ASN A 43 -13.19 14.94 29.40
CA ASN A 43 -14.25 14.43 30.27
C ASN A 43 -14.70 13.02 29.87
N ILE A 44 -14.75 12.72 28.57
CA ILE A 44 -15.07 11.37 28.09
C ILE A 44 -14.08 10.34 28.62
N TYR A 45 -12.78 10.59 28.54
CA TYR A 45 -11.78 9.67 29.08
C TYR A 45 -11.80 9.62 30.61
N ASP A 46 -12.09 10.71 31.29
CA ASP A 46 -12.16 10.72 32.76
C ASP A 46 -13.37 9.92 33.28
N ILE A 47 -14.46 9.89 32.51
CA ILE A 47 -15.73 9.27 32.89
C ILE A 47 -15.85 7.82 32.39
N LEU A 48 -15.39 7.55 31.16
CA LEU A 48 -15.58 6.28 30.45
C LEU A 48 -14.26 5.54 30.19
N GLY A 49 -13.12 6.19 30.43
CA GLY A 49 -11.80 5.63 30.15
C GLY A 49 -11.30 4.69 31.25
N ARG A 50 -10.36 3.82 30.88
CA ARG A 50 -9.54 3.09 31.85
C ARG A 50 -8.50 4.02 32.48
N LYS A 51 -7.85 3.58 33.56
CA LYS A 51 -6.64 4.25 34.06
C LYS A 51 -5.62 4.37 32.93
N ASN A 52 -5.14 5.59 32.66
CA ASN A 52 -4.27 5.92 31.52
C ASN A 52 -4.88 5.72 30.12
N GLY A 53 -6.20 5.62 30.00
CA GLY A 53 -6.91 5.45 28.72
C GLY A 53 -6.63 6.55 27.70
N LYS A 54 -6.27 7.76 28.14
CA LYS A 54 -5.88 8.90 27.29
C LYS A 54 -4.64 8.64 26.41
N ILE A 55 -3.82 7.64 26.78
CA ILE A 55 -2.65 7.20 25.99
C ILE A 55 -3.11 6.31 24.82
N TYR A 56 -4.21 5.58 24.98
CA TYR A 56 -4.73 4.61 24.02
C TYR A 56 -5.97 5.16 23.32
N ARG A 57 -5.76 5.97 22.28
CA ARG A 57 -6.83 6.72 21.58
C ARG A 57 -7.48 5.99 20.41
N ASP A 58 -7.18 4.70 20.25
CA ASP A 58 -7.65 3.90 19.14
C ASP A 58 -9.17 3.63 19.23
N LEU A 59 -9.90 4.16 18.24
CA LEU A 59 -11.34 4.00 18.12
C LEU A 59 -11.78 2.73 17.39
N TYR A 60 -10.85 1.96 16.84
CA TYR A 60 -11.15 0.65 16.27
C TYR A 60 -11.26 -0.42 17.35
N THR A 61 -10.31 -0.47 18.28
CA THR A 61 -10.34 -1.44 19.39
C THR A 61 -11.01 -0.91 20.65
N LEU A 62 -11.16 0.41 20.75
CA LEU A 62 -11.64 1.11 21.96
C LEU A 62 -10.84 0.73 23.21
N SER A 63 -9.54 0.45 23.04
CA SER A 63 -8.65 -0.03 24.09
C SER A 63 -8.47 0.95 25.25
N GLY A 64 -8.65 2.26 25.01
CA GLY A 64 -8.63 3.29 26.06
C GLY A 64 -9.88 3.36 26.95
N PHE A 65 -10.95 2.63 26.61
CA PHE A 65 -12.24 2.70 27.31
C PHE A 65 -12.47 1.52 28.25
N ASP A 66 -13.14 1.78 29.37
CA ASP A 66 -13.62 0.74 30.28
C ASP A 66 -14.96 0.20 29.74
N ASP A 67 -15.00 -1.11 29.50
CA ASP A 67 -16.10 -1.76 28.79
C ASP A 67 -17.42 -1.62 29.57
N HIS A 68 -17.37 -1.75 30.89
CA HIS A 68 -18.54 -1.65 31.76
C HIS A 68 -19.05 -0.20 31.87
N LEU A 69 -18.14 0.77 32.04
CA LEU A 69 -18.54 2.19 32.08
C LEU A 69 -19.12 2.66 30.76
N LEU A 70 -18.51 2.23 29.64
CA LEU A 70 -18.97 2.55 28.30
C LEU A 70 -20.36 1.97 28.03
N GLU A 71 -20.57 0.69 28.33
CA GLU A 71 -21.86 0.01 28.15
C GLU A 71 -22.95 0.64 29.03
N LYS A 72 -22.64 0.94 30.29
CA LYS A 72 -23.58 1.60 31.21
C LYS A 72 -23.97 3.00 30.72
N ALA A 73 -23.02 3.79 30.23
CA ALA A 73 -23.29 5.16 29.78
C ALA A 73 -24.08 5.20 28.46
N LEU A 74 -23.74 4.30 27.52
CA LEU A 74 -24.37 4.25 26.20
C LEU A 74 -25.61 3.35 26.15
N GLN A 75 -25.90 2.59 27.21
CA GLN A 75 -26.94 1.56 27.24
C GLN A 75 -26.83 0.59 26.05
N PHE A 76 -25.59 0.37 25.60
CA PHE A 76 -25.23 -0.36 24.40
C PHE A 76 -23.79 -0.88 24.52
N PRO A 77 -23.53 -2.18 24.27
CA PRO A 77 -22.21 -2.79 24.42
C PRO A 77 -21.27 -2.43 23.25
N LEU A 78 -20.98 -1.14 23.08
CA LEU A 78 -20.31 -0.57 21.91
C LEU A 78 -19.06 -1.33 21.49
N LYS A 79 -18.17 -1.62 22.45
CA LYS A 79 -16.91 -2.31 22.15
C LYS A 79 -17.12 -3.74 21.67
N LYS A 80 -18.05 -4.47 22.30
CA LYS A 80 -18.37 -5.84 21.91
C LYS A 80 -18.97 -5.88 20.51
N GLU A 81 -19.95 -5.02 20.23
CA GLU A 81 -20.64 -4.96 18.93
C GLU A 81 -19.69 -4.49 17.81
N ASN A 82 -18.87 -3.49 18.08
CA ASN A 82 -17.87 -3.03 17.12
C ASN A 82 -16.81 -4.11 16.82
N ASN A 83 -16.33 -4.83 17.84
CA ASN A 83 -15.40 -5.95 17.63
C ASN A 83 -16.07 -7.10 16.87
N ALA A 84 -17.31 -7.46 17.23
CA ALA A 84 -18.06 -8.50 16.54
C ALA A 84 -18.25 -8.15 15.06
N PHE A 85 -18.65 -6.91 14.76
CA PHE A 85 -18.79 -6.42 13.39
C PHE A 85 -17.47 -6.47 12.62
N LEU A 86 -16.36 -5.99 13.21
CA LEU A 86 -15.04 -6.04 12.57
C LEU A 86 -14.58 -7.47 12.31
N ILE A 87 -14.80 -8.39 13.27
CA ILE A 87 -14.47 -9.81 13.10
C ILE A 87 -15.31 -10.38 11.98
N ASP A 88 -16.63 -10.20 12.01
CA ASP A 88 -17.56 -10.75 11.04
C ASP A 88 -17.16 -10.37 9.60
N ILE A 89 -16.99 -9.08 9.30
CA ILE A 89 -16.68 -8.62 7.94
C ILE A 89 -15.24 -8.91 7.47
N LEU A 90 -14.31 -9.14 8.39
CA LEU A 90 -12.89 -9.40 8.06
C LEU A 90 -12.47 -10.86 8.19
N GLU A 91 -13.24 -11.70 8.87
CA GLU A 91 -12.97 -13.13 8.98
C GLU A 91 -12.81 -13.83 7.61
N PRO A 92 -13.55 -13.47 6.55
CA PRO A 92 -13.29 -14.02 5.22
C PRO A 92 -11.90 -13.66 4.66
N LEU A 93 -11.26 -12.62 5.19
CA LEU A 93 -10.05 -11.98 4.67
C LEU A 93 -8.81 -12.14 5.56
N MET A 94 -8.99 -12.54 6.82
CA MET A 94 -7.92 -12.68 7.81
C MET A 94 -8.32 -13.63 8.96
N ASP A 95 -7.33 -14.32 9.54
CA ASP A 95 -7.52 -15.17 10.73
C ASP A 95 -7.99 -14.32 11.94
N SER A 96 -9.00 -14.82 12.65
CA SER A 96 -9.56 -14.18 13.86
C SER A 96 -8.52 -13.98 14.97
N LYS A 97 -7.53 -14.85 15.11
CA LYS A 97 -6.44 -14.69 16.09
C LYS A 97 -5.52 -13.52 15.77
N GLU A 98 -5.39 -13.16 14.49
CA GLU A 98 -4.62 -11.98 14.09
C GLU A 98 -5.44 -10.69 14.21
N LEU A 99 -6.74 -10.76 13.94
CA LEU A 99 -7.68 -9.68 14.23
C LEU A 99 -7.57 -9.25 15.70
N GLU A 100 -7.48 -10.21 16.61
CA GLU A 100 -7.30 -9.98 18.06
C GLU A 100 -5.94 -9.38 18.45
N GLN A 101 -4.89 -9.56 17.63
CA GLN A 101 -3.53 -9.06 17.89
C GLN A 101 -3.28 -7.63 17.39
N GLY A 102 -4.31 -6.93 16.90
CA GLY A 102 -4.23 -5.52 16.54
C GLY A 102 -3.72 -5.24 15.11
N TYR A 103 -3.69 -6.25 14.24
CA TYR A 103 -3.26 -6.08 12.84
C TYR A 103 -4.30 -5.38 11.95
N LEU A 104 -5.52 -5.14 12.46
CA LEU A 104 -6.60 -4.40 11.80
C LEU A 104 -6.13 -3.10 11.12
N ARG A 105 -5.47 -2.25 11.89
CA ARG A 105 -5.01 -0.92 11.45
C ARG A 105 -3.89 -1.01 10.41
N LEU A 106 -3.10 -2.07 10.44
CA LEU A 106 -1.99 -2.25 9.51
C LEU A 106 -2.47 -2.64 8.11
N TYR A 107 -3.56 -3.41 7.99
CA TYR A 107 -3.95 -3.98 6.71
C TYR A 107 -5.25 -3.44 6.12
N PHE A 108 -6.18 -2.96 6.94
CA PHE A 108 -7.55 -2.72 6.46
C PHE A 108 -8.10 -1.33 6.81
N MET A 109 -7.59 -0.67 7.84
CA MET A 109 -8.16 0.59 8.33
C MET A 109 -7.29 1.80 8.02
N ARG A 110 -7.94 2.95 7.79
CA ARG A 110 -7.28 4.24 7.58
C ARG A 110 -6.78 4.84 8.89
N ASP A 111 -5.70 5.60 8.83
CA ASP A 111 -5.19 6.37 9.97
C ASP A 111 -5.94 7.69 10.20
N PHE A 112 -6.49 8.26 9.13
CA PHE A 112 -7.15 9.56 9.13
C PHE A 112 -8.65 9.44 8.97
N PHE A 113 -9.37 10.32 9.67
CA PHE A 113 -10.81 10.48 9.64
C PHE A 113 -11.31 10.76 8.22
N THR A 114 -11.74 9.68 7.56
CA THR A 114 -12.30 9.69 6.22
C THR A 114 -13.83 9.64 6.26
N PHE A 115 -14.53 10.58 5.63
CA PHE A 115 -15.98 10.75 5.78
C PHE A 115 -16.70 11.05 4.46
N CYS A 116 -17.99 10.73 4.43
CA CYS A 116 -18.90 11.18 3.39
C CYS A 116 -19.52 12.53 3.78
N PRO A 117 -19.45 13.58 2.94
CA PRO A 117 -20.05 14.88 3.23
C PRO A 117 -21.55 14.82 3.52
N VAL A 118 -22.27 13.92 2.86
CA VAL A 118 -23.73 13.75 3.02
C VAL A 118 -24.07 13.00 4.31
N CYS A 119 -23.29 11.97 4.66
CA CYS A 119 -23.47 11.27 5.94
C CYS A 119 -23.20 12.19 7.12
N ILE A 120 -22.03 12.86 7.11
CA ILE A 120 -21.57 13.64 8.25
C ILE A 120 -22.45 14.87 8.49
N SER A 121 -23.00 15.48 7.43
CA SER A 121 -23.94 16.61 7.57
C SER A 121 -25.20 16.22 8.35
N ASN A 122 -25.54 14.93 8.33
CA ASN A 122 -26.63 14.35 9.09
C ASN A 122 -26.19 13.74 10.43
N THR A 123 -25.04 14.17 10.97
CA THR A 123 -24.48 13.71 12.26
C THR A 123 -24.17 12.21 12.30
N TYR A 124 -23.99 11.59 11.13
CA TYR A 124 -23.69 10.16 11.00
C TYR A 124 -22.32 9.96 10.34
N HIS A 125 -21.53 9.07 10.91
CA HIS A 125 -20.31 8.59 10.28
C HIS A 125 -20.24 7.07 10.38
N SER A 126 -20.17 6.40 9.22
CA SER A 126 -20.09 4.95 9.14
C SER A 126 -18.66 4.45 9.33
N LEU A 127 -18.51 3.31 10.01
CA LEU A 127 -17.23 2.61 10.13
C LEU A 127 -16.72 2.12 8.76
N LEU A 128 -17.62 1.86 7.81
CA LEU A 128 -17.27 1.47 6.44
C LEU A 128 -16.38 2.52 5.74
N HIS A 129 -16.52 3.80 6.08
CA HIS A 129 -15.70 4.87 5.48
C HIS A 129 -14.21 4.77 5.86
N GLN A 130 -13.88 4.04 6.93
CA GLN A 130 -12.50 3.88 7.40
C GLN A 130 -11.76 2.72 6.74
N PHE A 131 -12.41 1.90 5.89
CA PHE A 131 -11.70 0.84 5.18
C PHE A 131 -10.85 1.38 4.04
N ILE A 132 -9.63 0.87 3.89
CA ILE A 132 -8.67 1.35 2.88
C ILE A 132 -9.19 1.17 1.45
N PHE A 133 -9.97 0.12 1.20
CA PHE A 133 -10.49 -0.24 -0.12
C PHE A 133 -11.88 0.35 -0.43
N ILE A 134 -12.42 1.19 0.48
CA ILE A 134 -13.66 1.95 0.27
C ILE A 134 -13.27 3.41 0.00
N HIS A 135 -13.45 3.85 -1.24
CA HIS A 135 -13.12 5.22 -1.69
C HIS A 135 -14.35 6.08 -2.00
N LYS A 136 -15.50 5.44 -2.19
CA LYS A 136 -16.81 6.09 -2.36
C LYS A 136 -17.70 5.69 -1.20
N CYS A 137 -18.61 6.56 -0.82
CA CYS A 137 -19.55 6.25 0.25
C CYS A 137 -20.48 5.09 -0.17
N PRO A 138 -20.63 4.04 0.66
CA PRO A 138 -21.50 2.91 0.32
C PRO A 138 -22.99 3.28 0.19
N PHE A 139 -23.39 4.37 0.83
CA PHE A 139 -24.78 4.84 0.92
C PHE A 139 -25.10 5.96 -0.08
N HIS A 140 -24.08 6.73 -0.45
CA HIS A 140 -24.17 7.90 -1.32
C HIS A 140 -23.12 7.76 -2.41
N PRO A 141 -23.45 7.89 -3.70
CA PRO A 141 -22.50 7.72 -4.80
C PRO A 141 -21.55 8.92 -4.95
N VAL A 142 -20.86 9.31 -3.86
CA VAL A 142 -19.92 10.42 -3.78
C VAL A 142 -18.56 9.93 -3.25
N PRO A 143 -17.44 10.52 -3.70
CA PRO A 143 -16.13 10.24 -3.12
C PRO A 143 -16.06 10.59 -1.64
N LEU A 144 -15.33 9.78 -0.87
CA LEU A 144 -15.00 10.10 0.51
C LEU A 144 -13.94 11.21 0.59
N LYS A 145 -13.96 11.99 1.68
CA LYS A 145 -12.99 13.06 1.96
C LYS A 145 -12.23 12.73 3.23
N ASP A 146 -10.95 13.09 3.30
CA ASP A 146 -10.07 12.87 4.46
C ASP A 146 -9.52 14.19 5.07
N THR A 147 -10.00 15.33 4.55
CA THR A 147 -9.55 16.67 4.92
C THR A 147 -10.72 17.60 5.19
N CYS A 148 -10.50 18.58 6.08
CA CYS A 148 -11.47 19.64 6.30
C CYS A 148 -11.68 20.48 5.02
N PRO A 149 -12.92 20.69 4.54
CA PRO A 149 -13.17 21.48 3.33
C PRO A 149 -12.75 22.96 3.41
N ASN A 150 -12.56 23.48 4.63
CA ASN A 150 -12.20 24.89 4.84
C ASN A 150 -10.71 25.10 5.05
N CYS A 151 -10.07 24.31 5.92
CA CYS A 151 -8.65 24.49 6.25
C CYS A 151 -7.72 23.39 5.70
N ASN A 152 -8.25 22.41 4.96
CA ASN A 152 -7.53 21.25 4.42
C ASN A 152 -6.77 20.40 5.45
N GLN A 153 -7.03 20.59 6.75
CA GLN A 153 -6.41 19.81 7.81
C GLN A 153 -6.83 18.33 7.69
N LYS A 154 -5.83 17.44 7.69
CA LYS A 154 -6.04 16.01 7.93
C LYS A 154 -6.24 15.77 9.42
N ILE A 155 -7.28 15.01 9.76
CA ILE A 155 -7.69 14.76 11.13
C ILE A 155 -7.44 13.28 11.43
N PRO A 156 -6.65 12.92 12.45
CA PRO A 156 -6.50 11.52 12.86
C PRO A 156 -7.84 10.88 13.24
N TYR A 157 -8.03 9.58 12.96
CA TYR A 157 -9.22 8.84 13.39
C TYR A 157 -9.15 8.50 14.89
N GLU A 158 -9.18 9.54 15.72
CA GLU A 158 -9.01 9.46 17.18
C GLU A 158 -9.98 10.43 17.86
N LEU A 159 -10.19 10.25 19.17
CA LEU A 159 -10.85 11.25 19.98
C LEU A 159 -9.80 12.22 20.54
N ASP A 160 -9.74 13.41 19.94
CA ASP A 160 -8.89 14.51 20.40
C ASP A 160 -9.57 15.86 20.17
N ASP A 161 -9.45 16.76 21.14
CA ASP A 161 -9.92 18.15 21.05
C ASP A 161 -8.93 19.04 20.27
N GLN A 162 -7.70 18.58 20.00
CA GLN A 162 -6.74 19.33 19.16
C GLN A 162 -7.26 19.62 17.75
N TYR A 163 -8.12 18.74 17.21
CA TYR A 163 -8.62 18.85 15.83
C TYR A 163 -10.07 19.31 15.74
N PHE A 164 -10.80 19.30 16.86
CA PHE A 164 -12.22 19.63 16.92
C PHE A 164 -12.49 20.69 17.99
N LYS A 165 -13.05 21.83 17.57
CA LYS A 165 -13.48 22.88 18.50
C LYS A 165 -14.69 22.44 19.35
N SER A 166 -15.56 21.64 18.75
CA SER A 166 -16.74 21.04 19.36
C SER A 166 -17.14 19.80 18.54
N PRO A 167 -18.06 18.94 19.03
CA PRO A 167 -18.54 17.82 18.25
C PRO A 167 -18.95 18.24 16.83
N PHE A 168 -18.49 17.48 15.83
CA PHE A 168 -18.73 17.74 14.41
C PHE A 168 -18.29 19.13 13.91
N THR A 169 -17.35 19.80 14.60
CA THR A 169 -16.83 21.10 14.18
C THR A 169 -15.31 21.09 14.22
N CYS A 170 -14.68 21.29 13.06
CA CYS A 170 -13.23 21.38 12.95
C CYS A 170 -12.68 22.50 13.83
N ILE A 171 -11.42 22.41 14.24
CA ILE A 171 -10.74 23.46 15.01
C ILE A 171 -10.76 24.83 14.30
N CYS A 172 -10.78 24.85 12.95
CA CYS A 172 -10.93 26.08 12.16
C CYS A 172 -12.35 26.69 12.18
N GLY A 173 -13.31 26.02 12.83
CA GLY A 173 -14.70 26.46 12.92
C GLY A 173 -15.62 25.90 11.82
N PHE A 174 -15.10 25.16 10.83
CA PHE A 174 -15.95 24.51 9.84
C PHE A 174 -16.85 23.47 10.51
N LYS A 175 -18.16 23.63 10.32
CA LYS A 175 -19.19 22.71 10.85
C LYS A 175 -19.41 21.59 9.84
N PHE A 176 -19.04 20.37 10.20
CA PHE A 176 -19.33 19.19 9.41
C PHE A 176 -20.81 18.83 9.47
N ALA A 177 -21.46 19.09 10.61
CA ALA A 177 -22.88 18.86 10.82
C ALA A 177 -23.53 20.09 11.48
N GLN A 178 -24.79 20.33 11.16
CA GLN A 178 -25.63 21.22 11.96
C GLN A 178 -26.40 20.35 12.97
N LEU A 179 -25.96 20.40 14.21
CA LEU A 179 -26.62 19.67 15.29
C LEU A 179 -27.87 20.45 15.70
N ASP A 180 -29.04 20.09 15.17
CA ASP A 180 -30.31 20.52 15.76
C ASP A 180 -30.51 19.81 17.11
N ARG A 181 -31.40 20.32 17.97
CA ARG A 181 -31.80 19.73 19.25
C ARG A 181 -32.39 18.31 19.11
N ARG A 182 -32.61 17.82 17.89
CA ARG A 182 -33.11 16.49 17.56
C ARG A 182 -32.03 15.66 16.89
N ILE A 183 -31.17 15.03 17.70
CA ILE A 183 -30.22 13.97 17.28
C ILE A 183 -30.96 12.76 16.64
N THR A 184 -32.29 12.73 16.74
CA THR A 184 -33.18 11.56 16.65
C THR A 184 -33.63 11.13 15.25
N THR A 185 -33.30 11.83 14.16
CA THR A 185 -34.01 11.61 12.87
C THR A 185 -33.20 10.95 11.76
N PHE A 186 -32.01 10.41 12.03
CA PHE A 186 -31.29 9.72 10.95
C PHE A 186 -31.87 8.33 10.70
N LYS A 187 -32.54 8.17 9.56
CA LYS A 187 -32.92 6.84 9.07
C LYS A 187 -31.64 6.07 8.71
N THR A 188 -31.58 4.80 9.11
CA THR A 188 -30.48 3.91 8.76
C THR A 188 -30.23 3.97 7.25
N PRO A 189 -29.01 4.34 6.82
CA PRO A 189 -28.74 4.52 5.41
C PRO A 189 -28.63 3.14 4.75
N VAL A 190 -29.36 2.95 3.65
CA VAL A 190 -29.33 1.71 2.88
C VAL A 190 -28.07 1.67 2.01
N ILE A 191 -27.36 0.54 2.01
CA ILE A 191 -26.20 0.33 1.16
C ILE A 191 -26.65 0.26 -0.30
N LYS A 192 -26.12 1.15 -1.13
CA LYS A 192 -26.39 1.22 -2.58
C LYS A 192 -25.28 0.61 -3.42
N ASP A 193 -24.07 0.52 -2.87
CA ASP A 193 -22.92 -0.07 -3.56
C ASP A 193 -23.03 -1.61 -3.56
N SER A 194 -23.16 -2.18 -4.76
CA SER A 194 -23.31 -3.63 -4.93
C SER A 194 -22.08 -4.42 -4.52
N ASN A 195 -20.88 -3.84 -4.64
CA ASN A 195 -19.65 -4.49 -4.20
C ASN A 195 -19.58 -4.51 -2.67
N VAL A 196 -19.95 -3.43 -2.00
CA VAL A 196 -20.03 -3.42 -0.52
C VAL A 196 -21.08 -4.41 -0.03
N HIS A 197 -22.26 -4.43 -0.66
CA HIS A 197 -23.30 -5.40 -0.32
C HIS A 197 -22.83 -6.84 -0.49
N ARG A 198 -22.13 -7.14 -1.60
CA ARG A 198 -21.53 -8.45 -1.84
C ARG A 198 -20.50 -8.81 -0.77
N TRP A 199 -19.66 -7.86 -0.35
CA TRP A 199 -18.64 -8.11 0.67
C TRP A 199 -19.27 -8.44 2.02
N LEU A 200 -20.25 -7.68 2.47
CA LEU A 200 -20.99 -7.97 3.71
C LEU A 200 -21.70 -9.34 3.65
N ASN A 201 -22.24 -9.71 2.49
CA ASN A 201 -22.89 -11.02 2.31
C ASN A 201 -21.91 -12.20 2.22
N LEU A 202 -20.63 -11.98 1.91
CA LEU A 202 -19.63 -13.06 1.97
C LEU A 202 -19.47 -13.58 3.39
N CYS A 203 -19.55 -12.68 4.36
CA CYS A 203 -19.30 -13.02 5.76
C CYS A 203 -20.47 -13.80 6.38
N MET A 204 -21.70 -13.53 5.94
CA MET A 204 -22.87 -14.32 6.36
C MET A 204 -22.82 -15.79 5.90
N ASN A 205 -21.98 -16.14 4.92
CA ASN A 205 -21.95 -17.46 4.27
C ASN A 205 -20.61 -18.21 4.40
N SER A 206 -19.65 -17.69 5.18
CA SER A 206 -18.24 -18.11 5.10
C SER A 206 -17.88 -19.33 5.94
N THR A 207 -18.07 -20.53 5.39
CA THR A 207 -17.32 -21.74 5.80
C THR A 207 -16.25 -22.18 4.78
N ASN A 208 -16.30 -21.70 3.52
CA ASN A 208 -15.45 -22.22 2.44
C ASN A 208 -14.48 -21.19 1.79
N HIS A 209 -14.45 -19.94 2.25
CA HIS A 209 -13.76 -18.85 1.56
C HIS A 209 -12.71 -18.09 2.38
N ARG A 210 -12.19 -18.67 3.47
CA ARG A 210 -11.10 -18.03 4.22
C ARG A 210 -9.87 -17.85 3.34
N LEU A 211 -9.60 -16.60 3.00
CA LEU A 211 -8.32 -16.16 2.53
C LEU A 211 -7.49 -15.86 3.77
N ASP A 212 -6.69 -16.82 4.20
CA ASP A 212 -5.74 -16.58 5.28
C ASP A 212 -4.86 -15.38 4.81
N HIS A 213 -4.68 -14.32 5.60
CA HIS A 213 -3.78 -13.17 5.34
C HIS A 213 -3.70 -12.55 3.92
N LEU A 214 -4.58 -11.59 3.61
CA LEU A 214 -4.38 -10.71 2.45
C LEU A 214 -3.48 -9.52 2.76
N PHE A 215 -2.45 -9.33 1.95
CA PHE A 215 -1.56 -8.16 2.03
C PHE A 215 -1.89 -7.14 0.94
N PHE A 216 -2.38 -5.96 1.35
CA PHE A 216 -2.58 -4.81 0.49
C PHE A 216 -1.35 -3.91 0.53
N LEU A 217 -0.83 -3.51 -0.63
CA LEU A 217 0.29 -2.56 -0.70
C LEU A 217 -0.11 -1.14 -0.28
N GLU A 218 -1.41 -0.84 -0.14
CA GLU A 218 -1.91 0.46 0.34
C GLU A 218 -1.55 0.71 1.81
N ALA A 219 -1.25 -0.34 2.59
CA ALA A 219 -0.67 -0.19 3.93
C ALA A 219 0.65 0.59 3.94
N LEU A 220 1.30 0.70 2.78
CA LEU A 220 2.57 1.37 2.58
C LEU A 220 2.40 2.87 2.24
N ARG A 221 1.17 3.40 2.26
CA ARG A 221 0.75 4.78 1.93
C ARG A 221 1.29 5.89 2.87
N LYS A 222 2.17 5.57 3.82
CA LYS A 222 2.60 6.52 4.88
C LYS A 222 3.52 7.65 4.42
N ASP A 223 3.95 7.65 3.17
CA ASP A 223 4.89 8.63 2.63
C ASP A 223 4.18 9.65 1.72
N PRO A 224 4.25 10.96 2.06
CA PRO A 224 3.56 12.02 1.34
C PRO A 224 4.05 12.26 -0.09
N ARG A 225 5.14 11.61 -0.53
CA ARG A 225 5.65 11.68 -1.91
C ARG A 225 4.77 10.92 -2.92
N TYR A 226 3.85 10.08 -2.45
CA TYR A 226 3.07 9.19 -3.31
C TYR A 226 1.65 9.71 -3.56
N MET A 227 1.15 9.50 -4.79
CA MET A 227 -0.22 9.87 -5.16
C MET A 227 -1.17 8.75 -4.74
N ASP A 228 -2.26 9.11 -4.06
CA ASP A 228 -3.23 8.16 -3.50
C ASP A 228 -3.71 7.10 -4.51
N GLN A 229 -3.94 7.51 -5.76
CA GLN A 229 -4.41 6.66 -6.86
C GLN A 229 -3.48 5.50 -7.26
N ASP A 230 -2.19 5.57 -6.93
CA ASP A 230 -1.21 4.56 -7.35
C ASP A 230 -1.35 3.26 -6.52
N PHE A 231 -2.00 3.34 -5.36
CA PHE A 231 -2.15 2.23 -4.41
C PHE A 231 -3.61 1.94 -4.00
N THR A 232 -4.60 2.63 -4.57
CA THR A 232 -6.02 2.38 -4.24
C THR A 232 -6.43 0.97 -4.69
N TYR A 233 -6.80 0.11 -3.76
CA TYR A 233 -7.44 -1.17 -4.07
C TYR A 233 -8.95 -1.03 -4.02
N GLU A 234 -9.67 -1.57 -5.01
CA GLU A 234 -11.13 -1.60 -4.97
C GLU A 234 -11.64 -2.95 -4.47
N LEU A 235 -12.87 -3.00 -3.96
CA LEU A 235 -13.54 -4.27 -3.64
C LEU A 235 -13.58 -5.24 -4.85
N ALA A 236 -13.59 -4.71 -6.07
CA ALA A 236 -13.48 -5.53 -7.29
C ALA A 236 -12.15 -6.29 -7.37
N ASP A 237 -11.04 -5.66 -6.95
CA ASP A 237 -9.73 -6.32 -6.86
C ASP A 237 -9.79 -7.45 -5.84
N LEU A 238 -10.40 -7.22 -4.67
CA LEU A 238 -10.60 -8.25 -3.65
C LEU A 238 -11.44 -9.43 -4.17
N PHE A 239 -12.54 -9.16 -4.88
CA PHE A 239 -13.35 -10.21 -5.46
C PHE A 239 -12.61 -10.98 -6.55
N SER A 240 -11.68 -10.38 -7.28
CA SER A 240 -10.86 -11.12 -8.24
C SER A 240 -10.04 -12.21 -7.55
N VAL A 241 -9.52 -11.91 -6.35
CA VAL A 241 -8.79 -12.85 -5.50
C VAL A 241 -9.71 -13.97 -5.00
N ILE A 242 -10.83 -13.59 -4.35
CA ILE A 242 -11.79 -14.54 -3.79
C ILE A 242 -12.32 -15.51 -4.85
N ASN A 243 -12.62 -15.01 -6.06
CA ASN A 243 -13.15 -15.83 -7.14
C ASN A 243 -12.05 -16.55 -7.95
N LYS A 244 -10.77 -16.41 -7.59
CA LYS A 244 -9.63 -16.94 -8.34
C LYS A 244 -9.66 -16.56 -9.82
N LYS A 245 -9.96 -15.29 -10.10
CA LYS A 245 -9.99 -14.71 -11.45
C LYS A 245 -8.77 -13.83 -11.70
N GLY A 246 -8.26 -13.83 -12.92
CA GLY A 246 -7.11 -13.01 -13.35
C GLY A 246 -5.80 -13.78 -13.44
N ASN A 247 -4.68 -13.04 -13.48
CA ASN A 247 -3.35 -13.62 -13.55
C ASN A 247 -2.91 -14.09 -12.16
N ILE A 248 -2.96 -15.41 -11.96
CA ILE A 248 -2.58 -16.06 -10.69
C ILE A 248 -1.21 -16.71 -10.86
N ILE A 249 -0.30 -16.36 -9.95
CA ILE A 249 1.03 -16.97 -9.87
C ILE A 249 1.14 -17.75 -8.58
N SER A 250 1.39 -19.05 -8.64
CA SER A 250 1.56 -19.88 -7.44
C SER A 250 3.02 -20.25 -7.15
N THR A 251 3.35 -20.49 -5.89
CA THR A 251 4.63 -21.14 -5.52
C THR A 251 4.64 -22.62 -5.91
N LYS A 252 5.83 -23.23 -5.84
CA LYS A 252 5.93 -24.69 -5.70
C LYS A 252 5.26 -25.12 -4.39
N SER A 253 4.73 -26.35 -4.37
CA SER A 253 4.21 -26.97 -3.15
C SER A 253 5.31 -27.04 -2.08
N ASN A 254 4.93 -26.86 -0.82
CA ASN A 254 5.84 -26.96 0.33
C ASN A 254 7.08 -26.05 0.22
N ILE A 255 6.92 -24.83 -0.29
CA ILE A 255 8.03 -23.86 -0.42
C ILE A 255 8.73 -23.57 0.91
N GLU A 256 8.01 -23.68 2.03
CA GLU A 256 8.54 -23.62 3.40
C GLU A 256 9.65 -24.66 3.68
N GLN A 257 9.63 -25.81 2.99
CA GLN A 257 10.63 -26.86 3.19
C GLN A 257 11.90 -26.63 2.36
N ILE A 258 11.88 -25.67 1.43
CA ILE A 258 13.01 -25.38 0.55
C ILE A 258 14.05 -24.56 1.31
N LYS A 259 15.20 -25.18 1.61
CA LYS A 259 16.33 -24.51 2.25
C LYS A 259 17.16 -23.75 1.20
N SER A 260 17.56 -22.51 1.51
CA SER A 260 18.53 -21.79 0.68
C SER A 260 19.90 -22.48 0.74
N LYS A 261 20.75 -22.29 -0.28
CA LYS A 261 22.15 -22.78 -0.23
C LYS A 261 22.88 -22.23 1.01
N GLY A 262 22.64 -20.97 1.39
CA GLY A 262 23.20 -20.39 2.61
C GLY A 262 22.70 -21.07 3.88
N GLN A 263 21.42 -21.46 3.95
CA GLN A 263 20.89 -22.26 5.05
C GLN A 263 21.49 -23.67 5.10
N ILE A 264 21.72 -24.31 3.95
CA ILE A 264 22.37 -25.63 3.87
C ILE A 264 23.82 -25.53 4.35
N THR A 265 24.61 -24.58 3.82
CA THR A 265 26.00 -24.36 4.23
C THR A 265 26.11 -24.03 5.72
N LYS A 266 25.20 -23.22 6.28
CA LYS A 266 25.15 -22.94 7.73
C LYS A 266 24.84 -24.17 8.58
N ASN A 267 23.92 -25.03 8.16
CA ASN A 267 23.60 -26.26 8.89
C ASN A 267 24.79 -27.23 8.89
N LEU A 268 25.58 -27.22 7.81
CA LEU A 268 26.82 -27.99 7.71
C LEU A 268 27.93 -27.39 8.59
N THR A 269 28.12 -26.06 8.60
CA THR A 269 29.12 -25.41 9.48
C THR A 269 28.73 -25.44 10.95
N LYS A 270 27.44 -25.36 11.31
CA LYS A 270 26.94 -25.56 12.68
C LYS A 270 27.14 -26.99 13.19
N LYS A 271 27.09 -27.99 12.30
CA LYS A 271 27.47 -29.37 12.66
C LYS A 271 28.98 -29.51 12.90
N GLY A 272 29.81 -28.66 12.31
CA GLY A 272 31.27 -28.65 12.50
C GLY A 272 31.77 -27.77 13.66
N LEU A 273 31.06 -26.71 14.02
CA LEU A 273 31.41 -25.78 15.10
C LEU A 273 30.41 -25.89 16.25
N LYS A 274 30.73 -26.76 17.22
CA LYS A 274 29.95 -26.95 18.45
C LYS A 274 30.16 -25.85 19.50
N CYS A 275 30.87 -24.77 19.19
CA CYS A 275 31.26 -23.76 20.18
C CYS A 275 30.98 -22.32 19.71
N GLN A 276 30.55 -21.53 20.71
CA GLN A 276 30.41 -20.07 20.77
C GLN A 276 29.08 -19.47 20.29
N LEU A 277 28.19 -19.40 21.28
CA LEU A 277 26.98 -18.59 21.34
C LEU A 277 27.36 -17.10 21.37
N LEU A 278 27.25 -16.43 20.23
CA LEU A 278 27.05 -14.98 20.15
C LEU A 278 25.84 -14.71 19.25
N ASN A 279 25.05 -13.69 19.61
CA ASN A 279 23.70 -13.36 19.13
C ASN A 279 23.36 -13.81 17.69
N ASN A 280 22.58 -14.90 17.61
CA ASN A 280 22.17 -15.54 16.35
C ASN A 280 21.29 -14.66 15.43
N GLN A 281 20.70 -13.58 15.94
CA GLN A 281 19.78 -12.73 15.17
C GLN A 281 20.50 -11.74 14.24
N GLU A 282 21.61 -11.14 14.66
CA GLU A 282 22.34 -10.17 13.81
C GLU A 282 23.03 -10.87 12.64
N LEU A 283 23.65 -12.04 12.90
CA LEU A 283 24.25 -12.89 11.87
C LEU A 283 23.22 -13.49 10.90
N SER A 284 21.95 -13.70 11.29
CA SER A 284 20.92 -14.17 10.35
C SER A 284 20.47 -13.04 9.42
N VAL A 285 20.32 -11.82 9.93
CA VAL A 285 19.90 -10.62 9.19
C VAL A 285 20.95 -10.20 8.13
N VAL A 286 22.24 -10.19 8.48
CA VAL A 286 23.32 -9.84 7.53
C VAL A 286 23.36 -10.82 6.34
N ASN A 287 23.12 -12.12 6.58
CA ASN A 287 23.12 -13.13 5.53
C ASN A 287 21.87 -13.06 4.62
N LEU A 288 20.70 -12.77 5.19
CA LEU A 288 19.49 -12.52 4.40
C LEU A 288 19.67 -11.35 3.45
N LYS A 289 20.32 -10.27 3.92
CA LYS A 289 20.66 -9.10 3.09
C LYS A 289 21.54 -9.48 1.90
N ASP A 290 22.65 -10.18 2.13
CA ASP A 290 23.57 -10.59 1.05
C ASP A 290 22.93 -11.57 0.04
N GLU A 291 22.10 -12.51 0.52
CA GLU A 291 21.31 -13.39 -0.35
C GLU A 291 20.33 -12.56 -1.20
N SER A 292 19.62 -11.62 -0.58
CA SER A 292 18.64 -10.77 -1.25
C SER A 292 19.29 -9.96 -2.37
N VAL A 293 20.47 -9.37 -2.12
CA VAL A 293 21.25 -8.64 -3.13
C VAL A 293 21.56 -9.49 -4.35
N LYS A 294 22.07 -10.71 -4.15
CA LYS A 294 22.42 -11.60 -5.26
C LYS A 294 21.18 -11.99 -6.05
N ILE A 295 20.09 -12.30 -5.37
CA ILE A 295 18.84 -12.73 -5.97
C ILE A 295 18.19 -11.59 -6.76
N CYS A 296 18.12 -10.37 -6.21
CA CYS A 296 17.61 -9.18 -6.89
C CYS A 296 18.40 -8.88 -8.18
N ASN A 297 19.73 -9.00 -8.13
CA ASN A 297 20.56 -8.82 -9.33
C ASN A 297 20.30 -9.89 -10.40
N GLN A 298 20.11 -11.14 -10.00
CA GLN A 298 19.72 -12.21 -10.93
C GLN A 298 18.34 -11.95 -11.54
N LEU A 299 17.38 -11.52 -10.72
CA LEU A 299 16.03 -11.17 -11.13
C LEU A 299 16.05 -10.03 -12.15
N PHE A 300 16.73 -8.92 -11.86
CA PHE A 300 16.87 -7.79 -12.77
C PHE A 300 17.47 -8.22 -14.12
N ASN A 301 18.58 -8.96 -14.09
CA ASN A 301 19.22 -9.44 -15.31
C ASN A 301 18.30 -10.38 -16.11
N SER A 302 17.50 -11.20 -15.42
CA SER A 302 16.51 -12.06 -16.06
C SER A 302 15.41 -11.24 -16.74
N ILE A 303 14.88 -10.21 -16.07
CA ILE A 303 13.88 -9.29 -16.62
C ILE A 303 14.46 -8.54 -17.82
N ALA A 304 15.64 -7.94 -17.70
CA ALA A 304 16.29 -7.22 -18.79
C ALA A 304 16.51 -8.12 -20.02
N ARG A 305 16.95 -9.36 -19.82
CA ARG A 305 17.09 -10.36 -20.88
C ARG A 305 15.75 -10.74 -21.50
N GLN A 306 14.70 -10.88 -20.70
CA GLN A 306 13.36 -11.18 -21.20
C GLN A 306 12.84 -10.03 -22.06
N LEU A 307 12.93 -8.79 -21.59
CA LEU A 307 12.56 -7.59 -22.36
C LEU A 307 13.30 -7.54 -23.70
N ARG A 308 14.61 -7.80 -23.73
CA ARG A 308 15.42 -7.91 -24.97
C ARG A 308 14.92 -8.98 -25.94
N LYS A 309 14.46 -10.11 -25.43
CA LYS A 309 13.97 -11.23 -26.26
C LYS A 309 12.54 -11.06 -26.75
N THR A 310 11.75 -10.24 -26.06
CA THR A 310 10.33 -10.00 -26.38
C THR A 310 10.14 -8.60 -26.96
N VAL A 311 9.74 -7.65 -26.12
CA VAL A 311 9.31 -6.29 -26.48
C VAL A 311 10.40 -5.53 -27.24
N LEU A 312 11.65 -5.67 -26.81
CA LEU A 312 12.79 -4.95 -27.38
C LEU A 312 13.47 -5.68 -28.53
N ARG A 313 12.99 -6.86 -28.94
CA ARG A 313 13.64 -7.68 -29.98
C ARG A 313 13.84 -6.92 -31.29
N LYS A 314 12.85 -6.12 -31.69
CA LYS A 314 12.90 -5.28 -32.89
C LYS A 314 13.69 -3.98 -32.70
N HIS A 315 13.98 -3.61 -31.45
CA HIS A 315 14.64 -2.36 -31.09
C HIS A 315 16.10 -2.53 -30.69
N ILE A 316 16.68 -3.74 -30.76
CA ILE A 316 18.09 -3.98 -30.41
C ILE A 316 19.04 -3.12 -31.27
N GLY A 317 18.73 -2.93 -32.56
CA GLY A 317 19.49 -2.01 -33.42
C GLY A 317 19.41 -0.56 -32.96
N CYS A 318 18.22 -0.12 -32.54
CA CYS A 318 18.02 1.22 -31.99
C CYS A 318 18.78 1.42 -30.67
N ILE A 319 18.77 0.41 -29.79
CA ILE A 319 19.52 0.43 -28.52
C ILE A 319 21.01 0.58 -28.80
N LYS A 320 21.57 -0.25 -29.70
CA LYS A 320 22.98 -0.17 -30.11
C LYS A 320 23.34 1.18 -30.72
N HIS A 321 22.44 1.70 -31.56
CA HIS A 321 22.66 2.98 -32.21
C HIS A 321 22.68 4.10 -31.17
N PHE A 322 21.68 4.11 -30.27
CA PHE A 322 21.60 5.07 -29.18
C PHE A 322 22.82 4.98 -28.26
N THR A 323 23.22 3.80 -27.77
CA THR A 323 24.36 3.71 -26.85
C THR A 323 25.73 4.07 -27.46
N ARG A 324 25.90 3.94 -28.78
CA ARG A 324 27.20 4.17 -29.45
C ARG A 324 27.31 5.51 -30.17
N TYR A 325 26.20 6.04 -30.63
CA TYR A 325 26.15 7.22 -31.50
C TYR A 325 25.16 8.26 -30.99
N HIS A 326 24.85 8.26 -29.69
CA HIS A 326 23.91 9.21 -29.08
C HIS A 326 24.16 10.65 -29.57
N ASP A 327 25.39 11.16 -29.51
CA ASP A 327 25.79 12.50 -29.98
C ASP A 327 25.37 12.88 -31.42
N ASP A 328 25.11 11.88 -32.26
CA ASP A 328 24.82 12.01 -33.67
C ASP A 328 23.33 11.79 -34.03
N ILE A 329 22.48 11.50 -33.05
CA ILE A 329 21.08 11.13 -33.27
C ILE A 329 20.16 12.35 -33.11
N THR A 330 19.35 12.64 -34.12
CA THR A 330 18.32 13.67 -34.00
C THR A 330 17.12 13.17 -33.20
N LYS A 331 16.39 14.09 -32.57
CA LYS A 331 15.20 13.75 -31.75
C LYS A 331 14.15 12.95 -32.51
N LYS A 332 14.00 13.18 -33.83
CA LYS A 332 13.07 12.46 -34.72
C LYS A 332 13.49 11.02 -35.02
N GLU A 333 14.77 10.71 -34.84
CA GLU A 333 15.34 9.37 -35.06
C GLU A 333 15.41 8.56 -33.76
N LEU A 334 15.14 9.17 -32.61
CA LEU A 334 15.12 8.50 -31.31
C LEU A 334 13.96 7.50 -31.24
N CYS A 335 14.31 6.27 -30.89
CA CYS A 335 13.34 5.23 -30.59
C CYS A 335 12.96 5.30 -29.10
N PRO A 336 11.67 5.46 -28.74
CA PRO A 336 11.23 5.54 -27.34
C PRO A 336 11.66 4.31 -26.53
N PHE A 337 11.61 3.12 -27.15
CA PHE A 337 12.05 1.88 -26.52
C PHE A 337 13.54 1.85 -26.22
N ALA A 338 14.37 2.43 -27.09
CA ALA A 338 15.81 2.49 -26.89
C ALA A 338 16.17 3.46 -25.76
N VAL A 339 15.58 4.66 -25.78
CA VAL A 339 15.74 5.67 -24.72
C VAL A 339 15.30 5.10 -23.38
N ALA A 340 14.09 4.55 -23.30
CA ALA A 340 13.55 3.97 -22.06
C ALA A 340 14.43 2.84 -21.52
N TYR A 341 14.90 1.93 -22.37
CA TYR A 341 15.74 0.81 -21.93
C TYR A 341 17.10 1.27 -21.40
N VAL A 342 17.75 2.21 -22.10
CA VAL A 342 19.08 2.72 -21.70
C VAL A 342 18.97 3.49 -20.39
N VAL A 343 18.02 4.41 -20.28
CA VAL A 343 17.76 5.17 -19.04
C VAL A 343 17.44 4.24 -17.87
N TRP A 344 16.52 3.29 -18.07
CA TRP A 344 16.14 2.31 -17.04
C TRP A 344 17.33 1.49 -16.54
N ARG A 345 18.19 1.01 -17.46
CA ARG A 345 19.41 0.26 -17.12
C ARG A 345 20.45 1.11 -16.40
N MET A 346 20.70 2.34 -16.88
CA MET A 346 21.63 3.26 -16.23
C MET A 346 21.21 3.56 -14.80
N ARG A 347 19.93 3.88 -14.62
CA ARG A 347 19.37 4.24 -13.32
C ARG A 347 19.44 3.10 -12.31
N LEU A 348 19.01 1.90 -12.71
CA LEU A 348 18.93 0.74 -11.80
C LEU A 348 20.25 -0.03 -11.68
N GLN A 349 21.24 0.19 -12.55
CA GLN A 349 22.54 -0.52 -12.45
C GLN A 349 23.73 0.43 -12.29
N HIS A 350 23.48 1.73 -12.20
CA HIS A 350 24.49 2.79 -12.05
C HIS A 350 25.63 2.69 -13.06
N TYR A 351 25.28 2.45 -14.33
CA TYR A 351 26.26 2.58 -15.41
C TYR A 351 26.74 4.03 -15.51
N ARG A 352 28.05 4.23 -15.68
CA ARG A 352 28.67 5.57 -15.71
C ARG A 352 28.35 6.35 -16.99
N GLY A 353 27.93 5.63 -18.03
CA GLY A 353 27.56 6.23 -19.31
C GLY A 353 26.71 5.30 -20.16
N MET A 354 26.05 5.86 -21.16
CA MET A 354 25.15 5.13 -22.06
C MET A 354 25.86 3.99 -22.80
N GLY A 355 27.12 4.20 -23.17
CA GLY A 355 27.95 3.21 -23.87
C GLY A 355 28.19 1.92 -23.08
N GLU A 356 28.08 1.94 -21.76
CA GLU A 356 28.28 0.75 -20.92
C GLU A 356 27.06 -0.18 -20.89
N VAL A 357 25.87 0.33 -21.22
CA VAL A 357 24.60 -0.39 -21.07
C VAL A 357 24.51 -1.63 -21.97
N ASP A 358 25.02 -1.56 -23.20
CA ASP A 358 24.93 -2.64 -24.20
C ASP A 358 26.25 -3.40 -24.45
N ASN A 359 27.39 -2.93 -23.90
CA ASN A 359 28.72 -3.49 -24.20
C ASN A 359 29.18 -4.62 -23.27
N PHE A 360 28.26 -5.39 -22.68
CA PHE A 360 28.58 -6.52 -21.80
C PHE A 360 29.50 -6.20 -20.60
N ALA A 361 29.73 -4.92 -20.29
CA ALA A 361 30.39 -4.53 -19.06
C ALA A 361 29.62 -5.16 -17.90
N LYS A 362 30.33 -5.91 -17.04
CA LYS A 362 29.74 -6.33 -15.77
C LYS A 362 29.29 -5.04 -15.09
N PRO A 363 27.99 -4.86 -14.81
CA PRO A 363 27.53 -3.65 -14.15
C PRO A 363 28.36 -3.47 -12.88
N PRO A 364 28.92 -2.27 -12.63
CA PRO A 364 29.50 -1.96 -11.35
C PRO A 364 28.32 -1.85 -10.39
N LEU A 365 27.82 -2.98 -9.90
CA LEU A 365 26.92 -3.00 -8.77
C LEU A 365 27.72 -2.51 -7.57
N SER A 366 27.80 -1.19 -7.45
CA SER A 366 28.41 -0.53 -6.32
C SER A 366 27.62 -0.95 -5.10
N LYS A 367 28.24 -1.73 -4.21
CA LYS A 367 27.65 -2.12 -2.92
C LYS A 367 27.17 -0.92 -2.12
N LEU A 368 27.69 0.29 -2.40
CA LEU A 368 27.32 1.54 -1.73
C LEU A 368 25.90 2.01 -2.05
N HIS A 369 25.35 1.67 -3.22
CA HIS A 369 24.01 2.13 -3.66
C HIS A 369 22.97 1.02 -3.69
N ILE A 370 23.40 -0.19 -3.38
CA ILE A 370 22.51 -1.29 -3.09
C ILE A 370 21.96 -1.03 -1.68
N THR A 371 20.67 -0.73 -1.59
CA THR A 371 19.97 -0.60 -0.31
C THR A 371 20.24 -1.79 0.60
N SER A 372 19.88 -1.68 1.89
CA SER A 372 20.03 -2.78 2.85
C SER A 372 19.34 -4.10 2.49
N TYR A 373 18.64 -4.17 1.36
CA TYR A 373 17.94 -5.34 0.86
C TYR A 373 18.31 -5.73 -0.57
N GLY A 374 19.31 -5.11 -1.20
CA GLY A 374 19.74 -5.54 -2.52
C GLY A 374 19.23 -4.73 -3.71
N TYR A 375 18.65 -3.56 -3.48
CA TYR A 375 17.85 -2.87 -4.48
C TYR A 375 18.38 -1.47 -4.86
N PRO A 376 18.39 -1.10 -6.16
CA PRO A 376 18.88 0.18 -6.65
C PRO A 376 17.71 1.15 -6.88
N VAL A 377 17.12 1.67 -5.80
CA VAL A 377 16.23 2.85 -5.91
C VAL A 377 16.68 3.84 -4.89
N ASN A 378 16.84 5.06 -5.37
CA ASN A 378 16.98 6.22 -4.53
C ASN A 378 15.63 6.58 -3.85
N HIS A 379 14.48 6.17 -4.41
CA HIS A 379 13.13 6.51 -3.97
C HIS A 379 12.26 5.26 -3.79
N GLY A 380 11.57 5.10 -2.64
CA GLY A 380 10.78 3.90 -2.34
C GLY A 380 11.48 2.82 -1.51
N TYR A 381 12.72 3.07 -1.06
CA TYR A 381 13.42 2.19 -0.13
C TYR A 381 12.64 1.98 1.16
N GLU A 382 12.06 3.05 1.72
CA GLU A 382 11.24 2.98 2.94
C GLU A 382 10.06 2.04 2.74
N LEU A 383 9.38 2.14 1.59
CA LEU A 383 8.27 1.27 1.19
C LEU A 383 8.67 -0.21 1.13
N ILE A 384 9.77 -0.51 0.44
CA ILE A 384 10.32 -1.86 0.32
C ILE A 384 10.81 -2.34 1.69
N SER A 385 11.45 -1.49 2.46
CA SER A 385 11.95 -1.81 3.80
C SER A 385 10.81 -2.13 4.75
N ASP A 386 9.74 -1.35 4.74
CA ASP A 386 8.55 -1.57 5.57
C ASP A 386 7.81 -2.83 5.15
N PHE A 387 7.62 -3.05 3.85
CA PHE A 387 7.09 -4.30 3.33
C PHE A 387 7.95 -5.49 3.76
N LEU A 388 9.27 -5.40 3.62
CA LEU A 388 10.20 -6.46 4.03
C LEU A 388 10.24 -6.66 5.54
N ASN A 389 10.08 -5.60 6.33
CA ASN A 389 9.97 -5.68 7.80
C ASN A 389 8.66 -6.35 8.21
N GLN A 390 7.54 -6.06 7.56
CA GLN A 390 6.28 -6.77 7.75
C GLN A 390 6.41 -8.25 7.38
N LEU A 391 7.07 -8.56 6.26
CA LEU A 391 7.36 -9.95 5.89
C LEU A 391 8.26 -10.65 6.93
N LYS A 392 9.26 -9.96 7.47
CA LYS A 392 10.13 -10.50 8.54
C LYS A 392 9.36 -10.79 9.81
N LEU A 393 8.43 -9.92 10.21
CA LEU A 393 7.58 -10.11 11.39
C LEU A 393 6.65 -11.31 11.22
N ALA A 394 6.07 -11.48 10.03
CA ALA A 394 5.24 -12.63 9.68
C ALA A 394 6.03 -13.95 9.61
N GLU A 395 7.32 -13.89 9.25
CA GLU A 395 8.18 -15.07 9.04
C GLU A 395 9.09 -15.41 10.22
N LYS A 396 8.61 -15.17 11.45
CA LYS A 396 9.26 -15.53 12.73
C LYS A 396 9.71 -17.01 12.82
N TYR A 397 9.32 -17.85 11.85
CA TYR A 397 9.63 -19.28 11.74
C TYR A 397 10.37 -19.72 10.45
N GLY A 398 11.24 -18.87 9.87
CA GLY A 398 12.53 -19.36 9.37
C GLY A 398 12.62 -20.00 7.97
N THR A 399 11.81 -19.62 6.99
CA THR A 399 11.97 -20.15 5.62
C THR A 399 12.37 -19.04 4.64
N HIS A 400 13.69 -18.86 4.46
CA HIS A 400 14.25 -17.85 3.54
C HIS A 400 13.64 -17.94 2.12
N ALA A 401 13.19 -19.12 1.69
CA ALA A 401 12.57 -19.32 0.38
C ALA A 401 11.26 -18.54 0.20
N ILE A 402 10.43 -18.42 1.24
CA ILE A 402 9.16 -17.68 1.16
C ILE A 402 9.45 -16.19 1.13
N TYR A 403 10.27 -15.70 2.06
CA TYR A 403 10.81 -14.35 2.05
C TYR A 403 11.31 -13.97 0.65
N HIS A 404 12.23 -14.76 0.09
CA HIS A 404 12.82 -14.50 -1.23
C HIS A 404 11.79 -14.57 -2.34
N TRP A 405 10.81 -15.47 -2.27
CA TRP A 405 9.73 -15.52 -3.27
C TRP A 405 8.87 -14.27 -3.22
N LYS A 406 8.37 -13.86 -2.05
CA LYS A 406 7.54 -12.66 -1.88
C LYS A 406 8.31 -11.40 -2.30
N MET A 407 9.54 -11.27 -1.82
CA MET A 407 10.45 -10.19 -2.20
C MET A 407 10.66 -10.15 -3.72
N ASN A 408 11.03 -11.27 -4.35
CA ASN A 408 11.29 -11.29 -5.79
C ASN A 408 10.07 -10.93 -6.62
N ARG A 409 8.87 -11.30 -6.17
CA ARG A 409 7.65 -10.93 -6.87
C ARG A 409 7.41 -9.44 -6.79
N PHE A 410 7.47 -8.87 -5.59
CA PHE A 410 7.28 -7.44 -5.41
C PHE A 410 8.34 -6.63 -6.15
N VAL A 411 9.62 -6.97 -5.97
CA VAL A 411 10.76 -6.32 -6.63
C VAL A 411 10.66 -6.47 -8.15
N GLY A 412 10.27 -7.64 -8.65
CA GLY A 412 10.11 -7.88 -10.08
C GLY A 412 9.03 -6.98 -10.71
N GLU A 413 7.88 -6.86 -10.06
CA GLU A 413 6.80 -5.97 -10.50
C GLU A 413 7.25 -4.50 -10.46
N HIS A 414 7.98 -4.09 -9.43
CA HIS A 414 8.47 -2.73 -9.33
C HIS A 414 9.54 -2.41 -10.40
N ILE A 415 10.45 -3.35 -10.69
CA ILE A 415 11.42 -3.25 -11.79
C ILE A 415 10.71 -3.09 -13.16
N LEU A 416 9.66 -3.88 -13.40
CA LEU A 416 8.88 -3.81 -14.64
C LEU A 416 8.07 -2.52 -14.75
N SER A 417 7.46 -2.11 -13.65
CA SER A 417 6.75 -0.84 -13.51
C SER A 417 7.67 0.34 -13.81
N ASP A 418 8.91 0.27 -13.35
CA ASP A 418 9.92 1.30 -13.64
C ASP A 418 10.24 1.43 -15.12
N PHE A 419 10.36 0.29 -15.81
CA PHE A 419 10.53 0.28 -17.24
C PHE A 419 9.32 0.90 -17.97
N LYS A 420 8.09 0.63 -17.52
CA LYS A 420 6.87 1.26 -18.06
C LYS A 420 6.89 2.77 -17.87
N ARG A 421 7.34 3.26 -16.71
CA ARG A 421 7.48 4.71 -16.48
C ARG A 421 8.54 5.33 -17.36
N CYS A 422 9.67 4.66 -17.57
CA CYS A 422 10.70 5.09 -18.50
C CYS A 422 10.16 5.15 -19.95
N LEU A 423 9.26 4.24 -20.35
CA LEU A 423 8.60 4.30 -21.67
C LEU A 423 7.72 5.54 -21.83
N VAL A 424 6.89 5.87 -20.83
CA VAL A 424 6.07 7.10 -20.85
C VAL A 424 6.93 8.36 -20.89
N ALA A 425 7.99 8.39 -20.07
CA ALA A 425 8.89 9.54 -20.05
C ALA A 425 9.65 9.69 -21.37
N ALA A 426 10.09 8.58 -21.98
CA ALA A 426 10.73 8.58 -23.29
C ALA A 426 9.80 9.06 -24.41
N GLU A 427 8.52 8.67 -24.38
CA GLU A 427 7.50 9.17 -25.31
C GLU A 427 7.35 10.70 -25.19
N GLY A 428 7.07 11.19 -23.98
CA GLY A 428 6.95 12.63 -23.75
C GLY A 428 8.22 13.39 -24.11
N PHE A 429 9.38 12.81 -23.84
CA PHE A 429 10.67 13.39 -24.22
C PHE A 429 10.78 13.54 -25.73
N ILE A 430 10.48 12.50 -26.51
CA ILE A 430 10.52 12.55 -27.98
C ILE A 430 9.53 13.59 -28.54
N ASP A 431 8.38 13.76 -27.89
CA ASP A 431 7.35 14.75 -28.26
C ASP A 431 7.73 16.22 -27.95
N GLY A 432 8.94 16.49 -27.46
CA GLY A 432 9.38 17.85 -27.18
C GLY A 432 9.40 18.23 -25.70
N LYS A 433 8.84 17.40 -24.82
CA LYS A 433 8.80 17.68 -23.38
C LYS A 433 10.12 17.32 -22.71
N ASP A 434 10.31 17.81 -21.49
CA ASP A 434 11.42 17.39 -20.64
C ASP A 434 11.22 15.96 -20.16
N PHE A 435 12.33 15.27 -19.90
CA PHE A 435 12.30 13.94 -19.34
C PHE A 435 11.85 14.01 -17.87
N ASN A 436 10.60 13.65 -17.59
CA ASN A 436 9.97 13.86 -16.29
C ASN A 436 10.46 12.85 -15.25
N TRP A 437 11.53 13.19 -14.52
CA TRP A 437 12.10 12.36 -13.46
C TRP A 437 11.15 12.12 -12.29
N ASN A 438 10.39 13.15 -11.88
CA ASN A 438 9.37 13.01 -10.84
C ASN A 438 8.32 11.96 -11.19
N TYR A 439 7.97 11.84 -12.47
CA TYR A 439 7.08 10.79 -12.95
C TYR A 439 7.72 9.41 -12.83
N ILE A 440 9.02 9.26 -13.13
CA ILE A 440 9.73 7.98 -13.03
C ILE A 440 9.95 7.55 -11.59
N ASP A 441 10.17 8.51 -10.69
CA ASP A 441 10.27 8.25 -9.25
C ASP A 441 8.91 8.01 -8.58
N SER A 442 7.80 8.16 -9.30
CA SER A 442 6.48 7.78 -8.82
C SER A 442 6.24 6.27 -8.83
N PHE A 443 5.15 5.83 -8.19
CA PHE A 443 4.73 4.42 -8.20
C PHE A 443 3.67 4.12 -9.27
N LYS A 444 3.47 5.02 -10.23
CA LYS A 444 2.59 4.80 -11.37
C LYS A 444 2.94 3.51 -12.10
N HIS A 445 1.91 2.79 -12.54
CA HIS A 445 1.98 1.47 -13.17
C HIS A 445 2.50 0.34 -12.26
N LEU A 446 2.69 0.56 -10.96
CA LEU A 446 2.98 -0.55 -10.06
C LEU A 446 1.77 -1.49 -10.07
N THR A 447 2.05 -2.76 -10.32
CA THR A 447 0.99 -3.75 -10.39
C THR A 447 0.37 -3.95 -9.02
N ARG A 448 -0.96 -3.90 -8.94
CA ARG A 448 -1.69 -4.25 -7.73
C ARG A 448 -1.50 -5.73 -7.50
N ALA A 449 -0.89 -6.08 -6.38
CA ALA A 449 -0.61 -7.45 -6.01
C ALA A 449 -1.29 -7.77 -4.69
N ILE A 450 -1.90 -8.94 -4.61
CA ILE A 450 -2.45 -9.50 -3.38
C ILE A 450 -1.85 -10.89 -3.21
N ILE A 451 -1.21 -11.13 -2.07
CA ILE A 451 -0.62 -12.42 -1.72
C ILE A 451 -1.62 -13.18 -0.87
N GLU A 452 -2.00 -14.38 -1.34
CA GLU A 452 -2.72 -15.39 -0.56
C GLU A 452 -1.69 -16.45 -0.09
N PRO A 453 -1.54 -16.67 1.21
CA PRO A 453 -0.75 -17.71 1.83
C PRO A 453 -1.38 -19.10 1.65
N PRO A 454 -0.61 -20.14 1.97
CA PRO A 454 -1.00 -21.51 1.77
C PRO A 454 -2.21 -21.94 2.59
N THR A 455 -3.31 -22.21 1.90
CA THR A 455 -4.43 -22.97 2.45
C THR A 455 -4.34 -24.44 2.01
N GLY A 456 -4.61 -25.38 2.93
CA GLY A 456 -4.68 -26.81 2.66
C GLY A 456 -3.34 -27.58 2.53
N PRO A 457 -3.38 -28.88 2.17
CA PRO A 457 -2.25 -29.81 2.34
C PRO A 457 -1.06 -29.55 1.41
N ASN A 458 -1.28 -28.87 0.28
CA ASN A 458 -0.23 -28.60 -0.72
C ASN A 458 0.63 -27.37 -0.40
N LYS A 459 0.20 -26.57 0.58
CA LYS A 459 0.88 -25.36 1.06
C LYS A 459 1.51 -24.49 -0.03
N LYS A 460 0.71 -24.03 -0.98
CA LYS A 460 1.12 -23.07 -2.02
C LYS A 460 0.66 -21.65 -1.71
N TYR A 461 1.56 -20.68 -1.86
CA TYR A 461 1.17 -19.27 -1.91
C TYR A 461 0.66 -18.93 -3.31
N TYR A 462 -0.33 -18.04 -3.39
CA TYR A 462 -0.82 -17.46 -4.63
C TYR A 462 -0.58 -15.95 -4.62
N LEU A 463 -0.22 -15.40 -5.78
CA LEU A 463 -0.10 -13.98 -6.02
C LEU A 463 -1.08 -13.61 -7.12
N TYR A 464 -2.00 -12.73 -6.80
CA TYR A 464 -2.97 -12.16 -7.72
C TYR A 464 -2.43 -10.85 -8.23
N VAL A 465 -2.30 -10.74 -9.55
CA VAL A 465 -1.61 -9.64 -10.21
C VAL A 465 -2.60 -8.93 -11.13
N ASN A 466 -3.04 -7.73 -10.75
CA ASN A 466 -3.88 -6.88 -11.59
C ASN A 466 -3.03 -5.75 -12.21
N SER A 467 -2.47 -6.02 -13.40
CA SER A 467 -1.63 -5.06 -14.11
C SER A 467 -2.51 -4.05 -14.85
N ILE A 468 -2.54 -2.82 -14.35
CA ILE A 468 -3.35 -1.72 -14.90
C ILE A 468 -2.97 -1.38 -16.36
N ASN A 469 -1.70 -1.61 -16.76
CA ASN A 469 -1.26 -1.46 -18.15
C ASN A 469 -0.22 -2.53 -18.50
N THR A 470 -0.43 -3.26 -19.60
CA THR A 470 0.55 -4.25 -20.10
C THR A 470 1.64 -3.57 -20.93
N ILE A 471 2.85 -4.15 -20.98
CA ILE A 471 3.91 -3.63 -21.89
C ILE A 471 3.48 -3.74 -23.37
N GLU A 472 2.56 -4.66 -23.67
CA GLU A 472 1.98 -4.83 -25.00
C GLU A 472 1.17 -3.61 -25.44
N GLU A 473 0.45 -2.95 -24.54
CA GLU A 473 -0.25 -1.69 -24.84
C GLU A 473 0.72 -0.59 -25.28
N PHE A 474 1.87 -0.46 -24.60
CA PHE A 474 2.93 0.47 -25.03
C PHE A 474 3.50 0.09 -26.39
N THR A 475 3.62 -1.21 -26.68
CA THR A 475 4.10 -1.70 -27.98
C THR A 475 3.13 -1.35 -29.12
N LYS A 476 1.82 -1.29 -28.83
CA LYS A 476 0.80 -0.87 -29.80
C LYS A 476 0.74 0.65 -29.98
N ARG A 477 1.02 1.41 -28.92
CA ARG A 477 0.91 2.88 -28.92
C ARG A 477 2.16 3.58 -29.48
N LEU A 478 3.35 3.10 -29.11
CA LEU A 478 4.61 3.78 -29.41
C LEU A 478 5.15 3.39 -30.78
N ASN A 479 5.50 4.39 -31.58
CA ASN A 479 6.10 4.19 -32.89
C ASN A 479 7.63 4.17 -32.80
N CYS A 480 8.26 3.18 -33.41
CA CYS A 480 9.70 3.16 -33.61
C CYS A 480 10.05 3.72 -35.00
N PRO A 481 10.84 4.81 -35.10
CA PRO A 481 11.16 5.44 -36.39
C PRO A 481 11.92 4.49 -37.33
N ASN A 482 12.62 3.50 -36.77
CA ASN A 482 13.41 2.52 -37.50
C ASN A 482 12.64 1.22 -37.85
N ASP A 483 11.35 1.09 -37.52
CA ASP A 483 10.60 -0.15 -37.76
C ASP A 483 10.25 -0.35 -39.25
N ARG A 484 10.40 0.69 -40.09
CA ARG A 484 10.05 0.67 -41.52
C ARG A 484 11.21 0.98 -42.48
N VAL A 485 12.42 1.24 -41.98
CA VAL A 485 13.40 2.02 -42.75
C VAL A 485 14.79 1.37 -42.76
N LYS A 486 15.14 0.71 -43.87
CA LYS A 486 16.54 0.50 -44.31
C LYS A 486 17.05 1.74 -45.08
N LYS A 487 16.86 2.97 -44.60
CA LYS A 487 17.38 4.16 -45.30
C LYS A 487 18.77 4.54 -44.79
N ARG A 488 19.65 4.80 -45.76
CA ARG A 488 20.97 5.43 -45.58
C ARG A 488 20.77 6.80 -44.92
N MET A 489 21.51 7.06 -43.84
CA MET A 489 21.49 8.34 -43.15
C MET A 489 22.15 9.43 -44.02
N GLY A 490 21.52 10.60 -44.07
CA GLY A 490 22.07 11.82 -44.68
C GLY A 490 23.03 12.57 -43.74
N PRO A 491 23.58 13.72 -44.16
CA PRO A 491 24.60 14.47 -43.41
C PRO A 491 24.04 15.04 -42.10
N LYS A 492 24.86 14.98 -41.04
CA LYS A 492 24.50 15.28 -39.65
C LYS A 492 24.72 16.76 -39.29
N GLU A 493 23.71 17.40 -38.71
CA GLU A 493 23.91 18.58 -37.85
C GLU A 493 24.12 18.08 -36.41
N LYS A 494 25.14 18.61 -35.72
CA LYS A 494 25.47 18.24 -34.33
C LYS A 494 24.52 18.94 -33.34
N TYR A 495 24.00 18.21 -32.36
CA TYR A 495 23.04 18.75 -31.38
C TYR A 495 23.42 18.48 -29.91
N LYS A 496 22.98 19.39 -29.03
CA LYS A 496 23.46 19.63 -27.66
C LYS A 496 22.61 19.00 -26.53
N TYR A 497 21.63 18.15 -26.87
CA TYR A 497 20.55 17.75 -25.94
C TYR A 497 20.87 16.53 -25.06
N ILE A 498 21.85 15.70 -25.44
CA ILE A 498 22.12 14.43 -24.75
C ILE A 498 23.03 14.63 -23.53
N THR A 499 23.79 15.72 -23.54
CA THR A 499 24.58 16.15 -22.40
C THR A 499 23.72 16.44 -21.17
N GLU A 500 22.42 16.75 -21.30
CA GLU A 500 21.53 16.93 -20.14
C GLU A 500 21.19 15.60 -19.45
N LEU A 501 20.90 14.53 -20.21
CA LEU A 501 20.66 13.20 -19.63
C LEU A 501 21.92 12.71 -18.89
N GLU A 502 23.09 12.86 -19.50
CA GLU A 502 24.35 12.45 -18.86
C GLU A 502 24.75 13.34 -17.67
N LYS A 503 24.53 14.65 -17.73
CA LYS A 503 24.79 15.56 -16.60
C LYS A 503 23.90 15.24 -15.40
N ILE A 504 22.65 14.86 -15.63
CA ILE A 504 21.74 14.47 -14.54
C ILE A 504 22.25 13.20 -13.86
N PHE A 505 22.65 12.17 -14.63
CA PHE A 505 23.19 10.93 -14.07
C PHE A 505 24.56 11.09 -13.39
N ASN A 506 25.37 12.04 -13.81
CA ASN A 506 26.67 12.31 -13.19
C ASN A 506 26.58 13.22 -11.95
N ASN A 507 25.45 13.91 -11.74
CA ASN A 507 25.23 14.84 -10.61
C ASN A 507 24.25 14.31 -9.54
N SER A 508 23.66 13.13 -9.75
CA SER A 508 22.75 12.41 -8.83
C SER A 508 23.40 11.16 -8.26
#